data_AF-A0A7W8QGD1-F1
#
_entry.id   AF-A0A7W8QGD1-F1
#
_cell.length_a   1.000
_cell.length_b   1.000
_cell.length_c   1.000
_cell.angle_alpha   90.00
_cell.angle_beta   90.00
_cell.angle_gamma   90.00
#
_symmetry.space_group_name_H-M   'P 1'
#
loop_
_entity.id
_entity.type
_entity.pdbx_description
1 polymer ?
#
loop_
_entity_poly.entity_id
_entity_poly.type
_entity_poly.pdbx_seq_one_letter_code
_entity_poly.pdbx_strand_id
1 'polypeptide(L)'
;MPTIKHLIGMLDDSGEWPDGAGLYCVMNAGDHMVNHSRFQLSPLVNDNEEIVGLQLSILGLIFILLLDQRNHERYEFLAGAKYRPGRISIVHPQAVHWLTMSWEDDQAHDSLTLQFVKSLPPIVG
;
A
#
# COMPACT_ATOMS: atom_id res chain seq x y z
N MET A 1 15.11 9.42 -14.65
CA MET A 1 14.25 10.61 -14.72
C MET A 1 12.91 10.20 -15.31
N PRO A 2 11.82 10.14 -14.52
CA PRO A 2 10.51 9.79 -15.05
C PRO A 2 9.79 11.05 -15.56
N THR A 3 9.56 11.13 -16.87
CA THR A 3 8.66 12.16 -17.45
C THR A 3 7.20 11.74 -17.31
N ILE A 4 6.21 12.63 -17.52
CA ILE A 4 4.77 12.24 -17.57
C ILE A 4 4.54 11.06 -18.53
N LYS A 5 5.29 11.02 -19.62
CA LYS A 5 5.28 9.90 -20.59
C LYS A 5 5.76 8.58 -19.97
N HIS A 6 6.73 8.63 -19.08
CA HIS A 6 7.24 7.48 -18.34
C HIS A 6 6.26 7.00 -17.26
N LEU A 7 5.57 7.92 -16.58
CA LEU A 7 4.51 7.57 -15.64
C LEU A 7 3.39 6.76 -16.31
N ILE A 8 2.92 7.21 -17.48
CA ILE A 8 1.89 6.48 -18.25
C ILE A 8 2.42 5.13 -18.71
N GLY A 9 3.66 5.06 -19.22
CA GLY A 9 4.31 3.80 -19.59
C GLY A 9 4.34 2.79 -18.44
N MET A 10 4.71 3.25 -17.23
CA MET A 10 4.66 2.41 -16.03
C MET A 10 3.23 1.99 -15.66
N LEU A 11 2.22 2.85 -15.83
CA LEU A 11 0.84 2.46 -15.55
C LEU A 11 0.30 1.43 -16.58
N ASP A 12 0.84 1.44 -17.79
CA ASP A 12 0.45 0.54 -18.87
C ASP A 12 1.23 -0.79 -18.85
N ASP A 13 2.51 -0.76 -18.45
CA ASP A 13 3.42 -1.92 -18.42
C ASP A 13 4.17 -1.99 -17.08
N SER A 14 3.86 -3.03 -16.30
CA SER A 14 4.50 -3.28 -15.01
C SER A 14 5.98 -3.67 -15.13
N GLY A 15 6.43 -4.10 -16.32
CA GLY A 15 7.83 -4.36 -16.64
C GLY A 15 8.67 -3.09 -16.77
N GLU A 16 8.05 -1.92 -16.93
CA GLU A 16 8.75 -0.63 -16.92
C GLU A 16 9.01 -0.10 -15.50
N TRP A 17 8.51 -0.78 -14.46
CA TRP A 17 8.68 -0.32 -13.08
C TRP A 17 10.13 -0.44 -12.64
N PRO A 18 10.72 0.63 -12.05
CA PRO A 18 12.07 0.55 -11.52
C PRO A 18 12.13 -0.42 -10.33
N ASP A 19 13.32 -0.90 -10.02
CA ASP A 19 13.51 -1.85 -8.92
C ASP A 19 12.94 -1.32 -7.59
N GLY A 20 12.09 -2.14 -6.99
CA GLY A 20 11.41 -1.81 -5.75
C GLY A 20 10.23 -0.84 -5.89
N ALA A 21 9.86 -0.40 -7.10
CA ALA A 21 8.56 0.24 -7.29
C ALA A 21 7.42 -0.75 -7.09
N GLY A 22 6.29 -0.22 -6.61
CA GLY A 22 5.05 -0.93 -6.47
C GLY A 22 4.30 -0.64 -5.19
N LEU A 23 3.35 -1.52 -4.86
CA LEU A 23 2.44 -1.30 -3.75
C LEU A 23 3.05 -1.80 -2.44
N TYR A 24 3.01 -0.96 -1.44
CA TYR A 24 3.43 -1.25 -0.08
C TYR A 24 2.26 -1.07 0.86
N CYS A 25 1.99 -2.05 1.72
CA CYS A 25 1.18 -1.83 2.92
C CYS A 25 2.12 -1.44 4.05
N VAL A 26 1.98 -0.22 4.58
CA VAL A 26 2.91 0.32 5.58
C VAL A 26 2.57 -0.11 7.01
N MET A 27 1.52 -0.93 7.18
CA MET A 27 1.23 -1.49 8.48
C MET A 27 2.12 -2.67 8.79
N ASN A 28 2.55 -2.74 10.05
CA ASN A 28 3.33 -3.85 10.57
C ASN A 28 2.45 -4.87 11.28
N ALA A 29 2.98 -6.09 11.40
CA ALA A 29 2.33 -7.12 12.20
C ALA A 29 2.24 -6.66 13.66
N GLY A 30 1.04 -6.75 14.25
CA GLY A 30 0.76 -6.31 15.61
C GLY A 30 0.28 -4.87 15.72
N ASP A 31 0.30 -4.08 14.65
CA ASP A 31 -0.28 -2.74 14.66
C ASP A 31 -1.79 -2.81 14.87
N HIS A 32 -2.28 -1.94 15.75
CA HIS A 32 -3.71 -1.73 15.92
C HIS A 32 -4.17 -0.57 15.05
N MET A 33 -5.29 -0.77 14.37
CA MET A 33 -5.95 0.28 13.59
C MET A 33 -7.42 0.38 13.97
N VAL A 34 -8.01 1.55 13.70
CA VAL A 34 -9.45 1.74 13.77
C VAL A 34 -9.97 1.83 12.35
N ASN A 35 -10.90 0.94 12.01
CA ASN A 35 -11.61 1.05 10.74
C ASN A 35 -12.45 2.35 10.77
N HIS A 36 -12.13 3.26 9.86
CA HIS A 36 -12.87 4.47 9.62
C HIS A 36 -13.26 4.57 8.14
N SER A 37 -14.42 5.16 7.84
CA SER A 37 -14.92 5.33 6.47
C SER A 37 -14.15 6.37 5.64
N ARG A 38 -13.01 6.85 6.14
CA ARG A 38 -12.16 7.81 5.43
C ARG A 38 -11.50 7.16 4.22
N PHE A 39 -11.61 7.85 3.09
CA PHE A 39 -10.85 7.61 1.87
C PHE A 39 -9.98 8.83 1.62
N GLN A 40 -8.66 8.65 1.60
CA GLN A 40 -7.71 9.72 1.30
C GLN A 40 -6.73 9.25 0.23
N LEU A 41 -6.50 10.11 -0.75
CA LEU A 41 -5.45 9.97 -1.74
C LEU A 41 -4.53 11.19 -1.61
N SER A 42 -3.22 10.97 -1.58
CA SER A 42 -2.25 12.06 -1.47
C SER A 42 -1.01 11.76 -2.30
N PRO A 43 -0.50 12.72 -3.10
CA PRO A 43 0.74 12.52 -3.83
C PRO A 43 1.92 12.42 -2.85
N LEU A 44 2.84 11.50 -3.13
CA LEU A 44 4.15 11.49 -2.53
C LEU A 44 5.10 12.22 -3.48
N VAL A 45 5.73 13.29 -3.00
CA VAL A 45 6.63 14.13 -3.81
C VAL A 45 8.08 14.02 -3.36
N ASN A 46 9.01 14.32 -4.25
CA ASN A 46 10.43 14.48 -3.93
C ASN A 46 10.81 15.92 -3.60
N ASP A 47 12.09 16.17 -3.32
CA ASP A 47 12.61 17.51 -3.00
C ASP A 47 12.46 18.52 -4.16
N ASN A 48 12.25 18.02 -5.38
CA ASN A 48 11.98 18.82 -6.58
C ASN A 48 10.47 18.96 -6.86
N GLU A 49 9.60 18.60 -5.91
CA GLU A 49 8.13 18.59 -6.03
C GLU A 49 7.57 17.63 -7.09
N GLU A 50 8.38 16.68 -7.57
CA GLU A 50 7.95 15.67 -8.55
C GLU A 50 7.20 14.53 -7.86
N ILE A 51 6.11 14.06 -8.47
CA ILE A 51 5.34 12.92 -7.96
C ILE A 51 6.17 11.64 -8.15
N VAL A 52 6.51 11.01 -7.03
CA VAL A 52 7.25 9.74 -6.97
C VAL A 52 6.41 8.58 -6.44
N GLY A 53 5.15 8.86 -6.10
CA GLY A 53 4.22 7.84 -5.64
C GLY A 53 2.89 8.42 -5.19
N LEU A 54 2.04 7.55 -4.68
CA LEU A 54 0.71 7.87 -4.17
C LEU A 54 0.48 7.16 -2.84
N GLN A 55 0.08 7.92 -1.83
CA GLN A 55 -0.46 7.37 -0.60
C GLN A 55 -1.98 7.21 -0.71
N LEU A 56 -2.47 6.02 -0.37
CA LEU A 56 -3.88 5.70 -0.24
C LEU A 56 -4.17 5.30 1.20
N SER A 57 -5.13 5.97 1.85
CA SER A 57 -5.70 5.53 3.11
C SER A 57 -7.17 5.16 2.93
N ILE A 58 -7.52 3.93 3.27
CA ILE A 58 -8.86 3.38 3.11
C ILE A 58 -9.17 2.39 4.24
N LEU A 59 -10.29 2.58 4.94
CA LEU A 59 -10.73 1.68 6.02
C LEU A 59 -9.68 1.49 7.14
N GLY A 60 -8.84 2.50 7.36
CA GLY A 60 -7.73 2.47 8.32
C GLY A 60 -6.43 1.87 7.76
N LEU A 61 -6.46 1.21 6.60
CA LEU A 61 -5.26 0.70 5.93
C LEU A 61 -4.56 1.83 5.21
N ILE A 62 -3.23 1.84 5.28
CA ILE A 62 -2.40 2.79 4.56
C ILE A 62 -1.54 2.03 3.56
N PHE A 63 -1.62 2.45 2.31
CA PHE A 63 -0.83 1.93 1.21
C PHE A 63 -0.01 3.03 0.57
N ILE A 64 1.16 2.67 0.06
CA ILE A 64 2.01 3.52 -0.77
C ILE A 64 2.21 2.81 -2.09
N LEU A 65 1.72 3.39 -3.18
CA LEU A 65 2.13 3.03 -4.53
C LEU A 65 3.38 3.85 -4.87
N LEU A 66 4.54 3.23 -4.75
CA LEU A 66 5.82 3.85 -5.08
C LEU A 66 6.08 3.70 -6.59
N LEU A 67 6.40 4.80 -7.26
CA LEU A 67 6.69 4.86 -8.70
C LEU A 67 8.16 5.26 -8.97
N ASP A 68 8.98 5.26 -7.93
CA ASP A 68 10.41 5.57 -7.96
C ASP A 68 11.20 4.34 -7.52
N GLN A 69 12.49 4.31 -7.83
CA GLN A 69 13.38 3.26 -7.37
C GLN A 69 13.44 3.28 -5.84
N ARG A 70 13.33 2.11 -5.20
CA ARG A 70 13.36 2.05 -3.73
C ARG A 70 14.72 2.50 -3.19
N ASN A 71 14.76 3.69 -2.62
CA ASN A 71 15.88 4.20 -1.84
C ASN A 71 15.59 4.04 -0.34
N HIS A 72 16.41 3.24 0.36
CA HIS A 72 16.20 2.93 1.78
C HIS A 72 16.35 4.13 2.71
N GLU A 73 17.23 5.08 2.39
CA GLU A 73 17.44 6.29 3.21
C GLU A 73 16.26 7.25 3.04
N ARG A 74 15.77 7.40 1.81
CA ARG A 74 14.68 8.32 1.48
C ARG A 74 13.30 7.79 1.88
N TYR A 75 13.12 6.47 1.84
CA TYR A 75 11.85 5.81 2.13
C TYR A 75 11.93 4.93 3.36
N GLU A 76 12.58 5.43 4.43
CA GLU A 76 12.70 4.71 5.71
C GLU A 76 11.33 4.31 6.28
N PHE A 77 10.27 5.10 6.03
CA PHE A 77 8.90 4.77 6.42
C PHE A 77 8.33 3.50 5.74
N LEU A 78 8.99 2.99 4.70
CA LEU A 78 8.68 1.70 4.08
C LEU A 78 9.45 0.53 4.73
N ALA A 79 10.26 0.78 5.75
CA ALA A 79 10.92 -0.27 6.51
C ALA A 79 9.88 -1.18 7.16
N GLY A 80 9.99 -2.49 6.94
CA GLY A 80 9.02 -3.48 7.44
C GLY A 80 7.70 -3.54 6.65
N ALA A 81 7.43 -2.58 5.77
CA ALA A 81 6.23 -2.56 4.95
C ALA A 81 6.13 -3.81 4.07
N LYS A 82 4.92 -4.35 3.96
CA LYS A 82 4.64 -5.50 3.09
C LYS A 82 4.61 -5.04 1.64
N TYR A 83 5.64 -5.44 0.89
CA TYR A 83 5.78 -5.19 -0.54
C TYR A 83 4.91 -6.16 -1.34
N ARG A 84 4.17 -5.61 -2.33
CA ARG A 84 3.34 -6.34 -3.30
C ARG A 84 2.52 -7.47 -2.65
N PRO A 85 1.67 -7.22 -1.65
CA PRO A 85 0.92 -8.29 -1.01
C PRO A 85 0.12 -9.10 -2.04
N GLY A 86 0.11 -10.43 -1.91
CA GLY A 86 -0.68 -11.32 -2.78
C GLY A 86 -2.12 -11.51 -2.29
N ARG A 87 -2.36 -11.28 -0.99
CA ARG A 87 -3.69 -11.36 -0.39
C ARG A 87 -3.79 -10.47 0.84
N ILE A 88 -4.99 -9.90 1.03
CA ILE A 88 -5.40 -9.25 2.28
C ILE A 88 -6.60 -10.03 2.80
N SER A 89 -6.45 -10.67 3.95
CA SER A 89 -7.51 -11.38 4.65
C SER A 89 -8.03 -10.56 5.81
N ILE A 90 -9.34 -10.39 5.90
CA ILE A 90 -10.03 -9.69 6.98
C ILE A 90 -10.82 -10.74 7.75
N VAL A 91 -10.33 -11.08 8.94
CA VAL A 91 -10.89 -12.10 9.82
C VAL A 91 -11.77 -11.44 10.87
N HIS A 92 -13.07 -11.58 10.74
CA HIS A 92 -14.08 -11.12 11.68
C HIS A 92 -14.71 -12.33 12.40
N PRO A 93 -15.27 -12.21 13.63
CA PRO A 93 -15.83 -13.36 14.35
C PRO A 93 -16.91 -14.14 13.59
N GLN A 94 -17.59 -13.50 12.64
CA GLN A 94 -18.71 -14.08 11.90
C GLN A 94 -18.34 -14.49 10.47
N ALA A 95 -17.26 -13.95 9.91
CA ALA A 95 -16.93 -14.12 8.51
C ALA A 95 -15.45 -13.83 8.25
N VAL A 96 -14.92 -14.46 7.20
CA VAL A 96 -13.62 -14.11 6.64
C VAL A 96 -13.86 -13.53 5.25
N HIS A 97 -13.41 -12.30 5.05
CA HIS A 97 -13.38 -11.65 3.74
C HIS A 97 -11.93 -11.62 3.24
N TRP A 98 -11.74 -11.64 1.93
CA TRP A 98 -10.39 -11.49 1.38
C TRP A 98 -10.40 -10.77 0.03
N LEU A 99 -9.30 -10.06 -0.21
CA LEU A 99 -8.91 -9.54 -1.51
C LEU A 99 -7.65 -10.30 -1.94
N THR A 100 -7.64 -10.84 -3.16
CA THR A 100 -6.43 -11.43 -3.76
C THR A 100 -5.92 -10.49 -4.83
N MET A 101 -4.61 -10.27 -4.84
CA MET A 101 -3.89 -9.46 -5.83
C MET A 101 -2.90 -10.38 -6.53
N SER A 102 -2.80 -10.23 -7.85
CA SER A 102 -1.82 -10.93 -8.67
C SER A 102 -0.85 -9.90 -9.23
N TRP A 103 0.43 -10.26 -9.27
CA TRP A 103 1.49 -9.43 -9.82
C TRP A 103 2.07 -10.16 -11.04
N GLU A 104 2.41 -9.39 -12.07
CA GLU A 104 3.02 -9.92 -13.31
C GLU A 104 4.55 -10.01 -13.17
N ASP A 105 5.00 -10.69 -12.10
CA ASP A 105 6.44 -10.87 -11.82
C ASP A 105 6.82 -12.34 -11.59
N ASP A 106 5.87 -13.27 -11.80
CA ASP A 106 6.00 -14.71 -11.55
C ASP A 106 6.43 -15.09 -10.12
N GLN A 107 6.33 -14.14 -9.16
CA GLN A 107 6.70 -14.38 -7.78
C GLN A 107 5.49 -14.72 -6.90
N ALA A 108 5.74 -15.55 -5.89
CA ALA A 108 4.79 -15.75 -4.81
C ALA A 108 4.88 -14.57 -3.84
N HIS A 109 3.72 -13.98 -3.52
CA HIS A 109 3.64 -12.81 -2.66
C HIS A 109 2.97 -13.10 -1.34
N ASP A 110 3.50 -12.51 -0.27
CA ASP A 110 3.01 -12.68 1.09
C ASP A 110 1.56 -12.23 1.27
N SER A 111 0.87 -12.88 2.21
CA SER A 111 -0.46 -12.47 2.66
C SER A 111 -0.37 -11.52 3.86
N LEU A 112 -1.28 -10.55 3.90
CA LEU A 112 -1.56 -9.70 5.05
C LEU A 112 -2.85 -10.18 5.71
N THR A 113 -2.86 -10.30 7.04
CA THR A 113 -4.06 -10.70 7.80
C THR A 113 -4.43 -9.63 8.81
N LEU A 114 -5.67 -9.17 8.73
CA LEU A 114 -6.29 -8.24 9.66
C LEU A 114 -7.24 -9.04 10.55
N GLN A 115 -6.98 -9.02 11.85
CA GLN A 115 -7.81 -9.70 12.83
C GLN A 115 -8.69 -8.67 13.55
N PHE A 116 -9.99 -8.95 13.60
CA PHE A 116 -10.89 -8.20 14.46
C PHE A 116 -10.50 -8.43 15.92
N VAL A 117 -10.23 -7.32 16.62
CA VAL A 117 -9.90 -7.35 18.06
C VAL A 117 -11.16 -7.06 18.89
N LYS A 118 -11.83 -5.94 18.61
CA LYS A 118 -13.05 -5.51 19.31
C LYS A 118 -13.81 -4.45 18.52
N SER A 119 -15.09 -4.27 18.85
CA SER A 119 -15.87 -3.12 18.43
C SER A 119 -15.55 -1.92 19.31
N LEU A 120 -15.46 -0.75 18.71
CA LEU A 120 -15.43 0.53 19.41
C LEU A 120 -16.82 1.18 19.34
N PRO A 121 -17.24 1.93 20.36
CA PRO A 121 -18.47 2.72 20.28
C PRO A 121 -18.39 3.74 19.12
N PRO A 122 -19.53 4.14 18.54
CA PRO A 122 -19.55 5.16 17.50
C PRO A 122 -18.90 6.45 18.03
N ILE A 123 -17.96 7.00 17.27
CA ILE A 123 -17.42 8.33 17.56
C ILE A 123 -18.52 9.32 17.16
N VAL A 124 -19.27 9.82 18.13
CA VAL A 124 -20.22 10.92 17.93
C VAL A 124 -19.40 12.19 17.80
N GLY A 125 -19.33 12.74 16.58
CA GLY A 125 -18.75 14.04 16.29
C GLY A 125 -19.72 15.17 16.61
#